data_AF-A0A6A6ZJ18-F1
#
_entry.id   AF-A0A6A6ZJ18-F1
#
_cell.length_a   1.000
_cell.length_b   1.000
_cell.length_c   1.000
_cell.angle_alpha   90.00
_cell.angle_beta   90.00
_cell.angle_gamma   90.00
#
_symmetry.space_group_name_H-M   'P 1'
#
loop_
_entity.id
_entity.type
_entity.pdbx_description
1 polymer ?
#
loop_
_entity_poly.entity_id
_entity_poly.type
_entity_poly.pdbx_seq_one_letter_code
_entity_poly.pdbx_strand_id
1 'polypeptide(L)'
;MSEFKLNNVVNLLTNIVKDPSRKDELYPAVEKLATMCLGPAEYGEHPSIGAKLESDTMDLPYLPNEILGEIASYLDPKALKNMRLVSRHFAGAASHTWVCSLASGRTLQPKLVKLARFLSLLVRFPALRVRVLDLTLMAEVLRVHEYGYNWAWEQLQDSEQVDFTEEDMDIIHKVNTAHAEVVRAADNSFIYTGAYRTMLCLIFKFCPNLASVRPRQNLLDGHANGWIDTAVFKELSFYKPGLPLNDIFYGEYQYDTVHERVTEYIDEFGDTITEPGAGPQYTFVEDLMTAILFTGRLDKIKIEELHF
;
A
#
# COMPACT_ATOMS: atom_id res chain seq x y z
N MET A 1 1.64 -5.72 -17.07
CA MET A 1 2.80 -6.57 -16.70
C MET A 1 2.26 -7.97 -16.44
N SER A 2 2.82 -9.03 -17.03
CA SER A 2 2.31 -10.38 -16.73
C SER A 2 2.68 -10.74 -15.29
N GLU A 3 1.72 -11.30 -14.57
CA GLU A 3 1.80 -11.78 -13.18
C GLU A 3 3.08 -12.61 -12.92
N PHE A 4 3.48 -13.38 -13.93
CA PHE A 4 4.71 -14.16 -13.98
C PHE A 4 6.00 -13.37 -13.75
N LYS A 5 6.11 -12.13 -14.27
CA LYS A 5 7.33 -11.32 -14.10
C LYS A 5 7.47 -10.78 -12.68
N LEU A 6 6.34 -10.53 -12.00
CA LEU A 6 6.33 -9.98 -10.65
C LEU A 6 6.68 -11.07 -9.61
N ASN A 7 6.10 -12.27 -9.75
CA ASN A 7 6.40 -13.42 -8.89
C ASN A 7 7.88 -13.81 -8.91
N ASN A 8 8.53 -13.77 -10.08
CA ASN A 8 9.96 -14.03 -10.18
C ASN A 8 10.83 -13.03 -9.41
N VAL A 9 10.44 -11.74 -9.38
CA VAL A 9 11.19 -10.74 -8.62
C VAL A 9 10.88 -10.84 -7.12
N VAL A 10 9.64 -11.18 -6.73
CA VAL A 10 9.32 -11.46 -5.32
C VAL A 10 10.11 -12.66 -4.80
N ASN A 11 10.18 -13.75 -5.57
CA ASN A 11 11.00 -14.91 -5.21
C ASN A 11 12.47 -14.53 -5.08
N LEU A 12 12.97 -13.67 -5.98
CA LEU A 12 14.33 -13.15 -5.89
C LEU A 12 14.54 -12.30 -4.63
N LEU A 13 13.65 -11.36 -4.32
CA LEU A 13 13.72 -10.55 -3.10
C LEU A 13 13.63 -11.40 -1.83
N THR A 14 12.73 -12.38 -1.81
CA THR A 14 12.55 -13.31 -0.70
C THR A 14 13.81 -14.14 -0.47
N ASN A 15 14.43 -14.64 -1.55
CA ASN A 15 15.68 -15.38 -1.48
C ASN A 15 16.85 -14.50 -1.00
N ILE A 16 16.91 -13.24 -1.41
CA ILE A 16 17.95 -12.29 -0.96
C ILE A 16 17.77 -11.90 0.51
N VAL A 17 16.53 -11.79 1.00
CA VAL A 17 16.28 -11.56 2.43
C VAL A 17 16.62 -12.79 3.27
N LYS A 18 16.37 -14.00 2.75
CA LYS A 18 16.75 -15.27 3.40
C LYS A 18 18.27 -15.50 3.40
N ASP A 19 18.99 -14.98 2.40
CA ASP A 19 20.44 -15.10 2.28
C ASP A 19 21.14 -13.72 2.18
N PRO A 20 21.59 -13.16 3.31
CA PRO A 20 22.27 -11.85 3.36
C PRO A 20 23.54 -11.75 2.51
N SER A 21 24.13 -12.87 2.09
CA SER A 21 25.32 -12.88 1.22
C SER A 21 25.00 -12.37 -0.19
N ARG A 22 23.72 -12.42 -0.59
CA ARG A 22 23.22 -11.96 -1.90
C ARG A 22 22.79 -10.50 -1.92
N LYS A 23 23.22 -9.70 -0.94
CA LYS A 23 22.90 -8.26 -0.84
C LYS A 23 23.26 -7.47 -2.11
N ASP A 24 24.27 -7.90 -2.85
CA ASP A 24 24.71 -7.23 -4.08
C ASP A 24 23.73 -7.45 -5.24
N GLU A 25 22.88 -8.48 -5.17
CA GLU A 25 21.78 -8.72 -6.10
C GLU A 25 20.51 -7.95 -5.74
N LEU A 26 20.41 -7.43 -4.50
CA LEU A 26 19.25 -6.71 -4.01
C LEU A 26 19.00 -5.44 -4.80
N TYR A 27 20.06 -4.65 -5.01
CA TYR A 27 19.95 -3.36 -5.68
C TYR A 27 19.50 -3.52 -7.15
N PRO A 28 20.10 -4.40 -7.97
CA PRO A 28 19.61 -4.69 -9.32
C PRO A 28 18.19 -5.25 -9.36
N ALA A 29 17.83 -6.13 -8.41
CA ALA A 29 16.48 -6.71 -8.34
C ALA A 29 15.42 -5.65 -8.03
N VAL A 30 15.69 -4.78 -7.06
CA VAL A 30 14.81 -3.67 -6.70
C VAL A 30 14.76 -2.60 -7.79
N GLU A 31 15.88 -2.31 -8.46
CA GLU A 31 15.91 -1.39 -9.59
C GLU A 31 15.09 -1.93 -10.78
N LYS A 32 15.18 -3.23 -11.06
CA LYS A 32 14.33 -3.89 -12.05
C LYS A 32 12.84 -3.81 -11.68
N LEU A 33 12.50 -4.01 -10.41
CA LEU A 33 11.15 -3.77 -9.87
C LEU A 33 10.73 -2.31 -10.04
N ALA A 34 11.63 -1.35 -9.80
CA ALA A 34 11.39 0.07 -9.97
C ALA A 34 11.01 0.43 -11.40
N THR A 35 11.79 -0.04 -12.37
CA THR A 35 11.51 0.17 -13.79
C THR A 35 10.19 -0.50 -14.20
N MET A 36 9.88 -1.66 -13.62
CA MET A 36 8.65 -2.41 -13.93
C MET A 36 7.39 -1.77 -13.31
N CYS A 37 7.47 -1.24 -12.09
CA CYS A 37 6.32 -0.71 -11.35
C CYS A 37 6.04 0.78 -11.58
N LEU A 38 7.08 1.55 -11.96
CA LEU A 38 6.96 2.99 -12.28
C LEU A 38 6.83 3.25 -13.80
N GLY A 39 6.92 2.19 -14.63
CA GLY A 39 7.01 2.32 -16.09
C GLY A 39 8.36 2.93 -16.55
N PRO A 40 8.63 3.00 -17.87
CA PRO A 40 9.61 3.97 -18.36
C PRO A 40 9.17 5.33 -17.80
N ALA A 41 10.08 6.02 -17.14
CA ALA A 41 9.73 7.17 -16.31
C ALA A 41 8.76 8.11 -17.05
N GLU A 42 7.53 8.26 -16.54
CA GLU A 42 6.69 9.44 -16.85
C GLU A 42 7.29 10.73 -16.27
N TYR A 43 8.55 10.67 -15.81
CA TYR A 43 9.47 11.79 -15.83
C TYR A 43 10.16 11.77 -17.20
N GLY A 44 9.39 12.07 -18.24
CA GLY A 44 9.91 12.16 -19.60
C GLY A 44 11.12 13.08 -19.65
N GLU A 45 12.07 12.74 -20.52
CA GLU A 45 12.94 13.74 -21.11
C GLU A 45 12.07 14.95 -21.48
N HIS A 46 12.48 16.12 -21.00
CA HIS A 46 11.79 17.37 -21.28
C HIS A 46 11.40 17.43 -22.77
N PRO A 47 10.12 17.59 -23.13
CA PRO A 47 9.82 18.01 -24.49
C PRO A 47 10.53 19.35 -24.69
N SER A 48 11.38 19.43 -25.69
CA SER A 48 11.90 20.68 -26.21
C SER A 48 10.71 21.47 -26.76
N ILE A 49 10.06 22.27 -25.91
CA ILE A 49 8.95 23.13 -26.31
C ILE A 49 9.55 24.28 -27.11
N GLY A 50 9.61 24.10 -28.43
CA GLY A 50 9.85 25.14 -29.42
C GLY A 50 8.59 25.97 -29.69
N ALA A 51 7.99 26.55 -28.65
CA ALA A 51 6.88 27.48 -28.80
C ALA A 51 7.42 28.92 -28.61
N LYS A 52 7.35 29.73 -29.67
CA LYS A 52 7.49 31.19 -29.57
C LYS A 52 6.32 31.71 -28.73
N LEU A 53 6.57 32.06 -27.47
CA LEU A 53 5.67 32.90 -26.71
C LEU A 53 6.02 34.37 -26.99
N GLU A 54 5.11 35.08 -27.64
CA GLU A 54 5.03 36.53 -27.54
C GLU A 54 4.22 36.87 -26.28
N SER A 55 4.85 37.44 -25.26
CA SER A 55 4.17 38.20 -24.21
C SER A 55 5.17 38.96 -23.36
N ASP A 56 4.87 40.23 -23.05
CA ASP A 56 5.48 41.04 -21.99
C ASP A 56 5.66 40.23 -20.70
N THR A 57 6.79 39.56 -20.57
CA THR A 57 7.18 38.81 -19.38
C THR A 57 8.09 39.74 -18.60
N MET A 58 7.61 40.26 -17.47
CA MET A 58 8.53 40.77 -16.48
C MET A 58 9.43 39.60 -16.08
N ASP A 59 10.72 39.71 -16.37
CA ASP A 59 11.73 38.79 -15.84
C ASP A 59 11.56 38.75 -14.34
N LEU A 60 11.13 37.59 -13.82
CA LEU A 60 11.03 37.39 -12.39
C LEU A 60 12.44 37.62 -11.82
N PRO A 61 12.64 38.56 -10.88
CA PRO A 61 13.96 38.83 -10.34
C PRO A 61 14.54 37.52 -9.81
N TYR A 62 15.84 37.29 -10.06
CA TYR A 62 16.51 36.07 -9.64
C TYR A 62 16.32 35.85 -8.14
N LEU A 63 15.48 34.89 -7.78
CA LEU A 63 15.28 34.49 -6.40
C LEU A 63 16.33 33.45 -6.03
N PRO A 64 17.06 33.63 -4.91
CA PRO A 64 17.97 32.61 -4.40
C PRO A 64 17.27 31.28 -4.13
N ASN A 65 18.02 30.18 -4.22
CA ASN A 65 17.49 28.84 -4.00
C ASN A 65 16.87 28.67 -2.61
N GLU A 66 17.38 29.40 -1.62
CA GLU A 66 16.91 29.39 -0.24
C GLU A 66 15.48 29.94 -0.15
N ILE A 67 15.21 31.04 -0.84
CA ILE A 67 13.87 31.66 -0.87
C ILE A 67 12.89 30.78 -1.63
N LEU A 68 13.31 30.24 -2.78
CA LEU A 68 12.48 29.32 -3.55
C LEU A 68 12.22 28.00 -2.79
N GLY A 69 13.21 27.49 -2.06
CA GLY A 69 13.08 26.32 -1.21
C GLY A 69 12.12 26.54 -0.04
N GLU A 70 12.18 27.71 0.58
CA GLU A 70 11.25 28.14 1.64
C GLU A 70 9.82 28.26 1.08
N ILE A 71 9.63 28.95 -0.06
CA ILE A 71 8.33 29.03 -0.73
C ILE A 71 7.80 27.63 -1.04
N ALA A 72 8.64 26.77 -1.60
CA ALA A 72 8.28 25.39 -1.92
C ALA A 72 7.78 24.61 -0.69
N SER A 73 8.29 24.90 0.51
CA SER A 73 7.91 24.22 1.76
C SER A 73 6.46 24.49 2.18
N TYR A 74 5.87 25.59 1.72
CA TYR A 74 4.45 25.93 1.96
C TYR A 74 3.51 25.40 0.87
N LEU A 75 4.04 24.82 -0.22
CA LEU A 75 3.23 24.32 -1.32
C LEU A 75 2.74 22.90 -1.05
N ASP A 76 1.49 22.63 -1.42
CA ASP A 76 0.99 21.26 -1.52
C ASP A 76 1.74 20.48 -2.62
N PRO A 77 1.72 19.13 -2.60
CA PRO A 77 2.45 18.32 -3.58
C PRO A 77 2.10 18.62 -5.05
N LYS A 78 0.85 19.00 -5.36
CA LYS A 78 0.43 19.31 -6.73
C LYS A 78 1.02 20.65 -7.18
N ALA A 79 0.95 21.68 -6.34
CA ALA A 79 1.55 22.98 -6.59
C ALA A 79 3.09 22.87 -6.68
N LEU A 80 3.70 22.05 -5.83
CA LEU A 80 5.13 21.78 -5.83
C LEU A 80 5.60 21.06 -7.10
N LYS A 81 4.80 20.10 -7.60
CA LYS A 81 5.05 19.48 -8.91
C LYS A 81 5.01 20.53 -10.02
N ASN A 82 3.99 21.39 -10.04
CA ASN A 82 3.85 22.43 -11.07
C ASN A 82 4.99 23.45 -11.02
N MET A 83 5.41 23.88 -9.83
CA MET A 83 6.56 24.76 -9.62
C MET A 83 7.82 24.20 -10.27
N ARG A 84 8.09 22.91 -10.12
CA ARG A 84 9.26 22.24 -10.73
C ARG A 84 9.19 22.19 -12.26
N LEU A 85 8.00 22.29 -12.85
CA LEU A 85 7.84 22.29 -14.31
C LEU A 85 8.06 23.68 -14.94
N VAL A 86 8.12 24.75 -14.13
CA VAL A 86 8.31 26.12 -14.62
C VAL A 86 9.70 26.33 -15.23
N SER A 87 10.77 25.90 -14.54
CA SER A 87 12.14 25.98 -15.06
C SER A 87 13.11 25.07 -14.30
N ARG A 88 14.33 24.88 -14.84
CA ARG A 88 15.39 24.11 -14.16
C ARG A 88 15.80 24.73 -12.82
N HIS A 89 15.76 26.05 -12.69
CA HIS A 89 16.09 26.77 -11.45
C HIS A 89 15.09 26.41 -10.34
N PHE A 90 13.79 26.55 -10.64
CA PHE A 90 12.72 26.14 -9.72
C PHE A 90 12.76 24.64 -9.43
N ALA A 91 13.04 23.81 -10.43
CA ALA A 91 13.18 22.37 -10.25
C ALA A 91 14.30 21.99 -9.28
N GLY A 92 15.45 22.67 -9.38
CA GLY A 92 16.60 22.49 -8.49
C GLY A 92 16.30 22.97 -7.07
N ALA A 93 15.81 24.20 -6.92
CA ALA A 93 15.51 24.79 -5.61
C ALA A 93 14.44 24.01 -4.84
N ALA A 94 13.38 23.58 -5.52
CA ALA A 94 12.29 22.82 -4.91
C ALA A 94 12.56 21.31 -4.80
N SER A 95 13.70 20.81 -5.31
CA SER A 95 14.01 19.38 -5.38
C SER A 95 13.98 18.73 -4.00
N HIS A 96 14.63 19.37 -3.02
CA HIS A 96 14.69 18.89 -1.64
C HIS A 96 13.29 18.76 -1.03
N THR A 97 12.48 19.82 -1.12
CA THR A 97 11.14 19.86 -0.55
C THR A 97 10.21 18.86 -1.24
N TRP A 98 10.30 18.75 -2.56
CA TRP A 98 9.53 17.77 -3.33
C TRP A 98 9.85 16.35 -2.89
N VAL A 99 11.14 16.03 -2.78
CA VAL A 99 11.62 14.75 -2.30
C VAL A 99 11.08 14.49 -0.89
N CYS A 100 11.16 15.44 0.05
CA CYS A 100 10.57 15.28 1.39
C CYS A 100 9.05 15.05 1.35
N SER A 101 8.31 15.80 0.53
CA SER A 101 6.85 15.65 0.37
C SER A 101 6.42 14.29 -0.16
N LEU A 102 7.31 13.59 -0.89
CA LEU A 102 7.03 12.25 -1.39
C LEU A 102 7.18 11.16 -0.31
N ALA A 103 7.95 11.43 0.74
CA ALA A 103 8.25 10.48 1.82
C ALA A 103 7.31 10.64 3.03
N SER A 104 7.04 11.87 3.46
CA SER A 104 6.31 12.14 4.70
C SER A 104 4.83 11.76 4.62
N GLY A 105 4.29 11.19 5.71
CA GLY A 105 2.86 10.92 5.86
C GLY A 105 2.28 9.89 4.89
N ARG A 106 3.12 9.07 4.23
CA ARG A 106 2.63 8.05 3.29
C ARG A 106 1.99 6.90 4.04
N THR A 107 0.77 6.56 3.61
CA THR A 107 0.14 5.29 3.92
C THR A 107 0.57 4.24 2.91
N LEU A 108 1.33 3.24 3.37
CA LEU A 108 1.70 2.07 2.58
C LEU A 108 0.61 1.02 2.71
N GLN A 109 -0.07 0.77 1.61
CA GLN A 109 -1.01 -0.33 1.52
C GLN A 109 -0.22 -1.64 1.38
N PRO A 110 -0.68 -2.73 2.01
CA PRO A 110 -0.18 -4.08 1.82
C PRO A 110 -0.65 -4.59 0.45
N LYS A 111 -0.09 -3.98 -0.60
CA LYS A 111 -0.20 -4.38 -1.99
C LYS A 111 1.20 -4.42 -2.56
N LEU A 112 1.53 -5.49 -3.27
CA LEU A 112 2.86 -5.73 -3.80
C LEU A 112 3.34 -4.55 -4.65
N VAL A 113 2.51 -4.05 -5.56
CA VAL A 113 2.82 -2.91 -6.43
C VAL A 113 3.04 -1.63 -5.62
N LYS A 114 2.31 -1.43 -4.51
CA LYS A 114 2.42 -0.21 -3.69
C LYS A 114 3.74 -0.19 -2.89
N LEU A 115 4.08 -1.30 -2.24
CA LEU A 115 5.34 -1.46 -1.52
C LEU A 115 6.54 -1.44 -2.47
N ALA A 116 6.44 -2.15 -3.61
CA ALA A 116 7.43 -2.12 -4.66
C ALA A 116 7.73 -0.70 -5.12
N ARG A 117 6.69 0.10 -5.44
CA ARG A 117 6.84 1.50 -5.85
C ARG A 117 7.51 2.36 -4.78
N PHE A 118 7.19 2.15 -3.51
CA PHE A 118 7.84 2.89 -2.42
C PHE A 118 9.31 2.51 -2.27
N LEU A 119 9.62 1.22 -2.25
CA LEU A 119 10.99 0.72 -2.18
C LEU A 119 11.83 1.23 -3.37
N SER A 120 11.23 1.23 -4.56
CA SER A 120 11.81 1.79 -5.79
C SER A 120 12.16 3.27 -5.68
N LEU A 121 11.29 4.04 -5.01
CA LEU A 121 11.53 5.45 -4.72
C LEU A 121 12.74 5.63 -3.79
N LEU A 122 12.85 4.81 -2.74
CA LEU A 122 13.98 4.82 -1.81
C LEU A 122 15.31 4.43 -2.47
N VAL A 123 15.25 3.52 -3.44
CA VAL A 123 16.42 3.14 -4.25
C VAL A 123 16.85 4.26 -5.18
N ARG A 124 15.90 4.82 -5.95
CA ARG A 124 16.18 5.87 -6.95
C ARG A 124 16.63 7.20 -6.32
N PHE A 125 16.17 7.50 -5.11
CA PHE A 125 16.52 8.74 -4.41
C PHE A 125 17.10 8.43 -3.02
N PRO A 126 18.40 8.10 -2.91
CA PRO A 126 19.03 7.74 -1.63
C PRO A 126 18.89 8.80 -0.54
N ALA A 127 18.77 10.08 -0.91
CA ALA A 127 18.52 11.18 0.03
C ALA A 127 17.20 11.03 0.81
N LEU A 128 16.21 10.28 0.30
CA LEU A 128 14.96 9.99 0.99
C LEU A 128 15.13 9.08 2.20
N ARG A 129 16.08 8.16 2.13
CA ARG A 129 16.28 7.09 3.13
C ARG A 129 16.42 7.65 4.54
N VAL A 130 17.20 8.72 4.68
CA VAL A 130 17.44 9.39 5.97
C VAL A 130 16.33 10.37 6.37
N ARG A 131 15.32 10.56 5.53
CA ARG A 131 14.23 11.54 5.71
C ARG A 131 12.88 10.91 6.02
N VAL A 132 12.73 9.61 5.77
CA VAL A 132 11.57 8.86 6.23
C VAL A 132 11.70 8.68 7.74
N LEU A 133 10.98 9.51 8.50
CA LEU A 133 10.95 9.49 9.97
C LEU A 133 9.75 8.71 10.50
N ASP A 134 8.66 8.71 9.75
CA ASP A 134 7.41 8.06 10.08
C ASP A 134 6.84 7.32 8.86
N LEU A 135 6.14 6.22 9.10
CA LEU A 135 5.38 5.50 8.08
C LEU A 135 4.01 5.13 8.63
N THR A 136 2.96 5.33 7.83
CA THR A 136 1.66 4.73 8.10
C THR A 136 1.54 3.43 7.31
N LEU A 137 1.18 2.33 7.97
CA LEU A 137 0.93 1.04 7.33
C LEU A 137 -0.56 0.72 7.43
N MET A 138 -1.18 0.36 6.32
CA MET A 138 -2.55 -0.15 6.36
C MET A 138 -2.52 -1.59 6.89
N ALA A 139 -3.23 -1.84 7.98
CA ALA A 139 -3.38 -3.17 8.58
C ALA A 139 -4.46 -3.99 7.89
N GLU A 140 -5.51 -3.32 7.38
CA GLU A 140 -6.61 -3.97 6.69
C GLU A 140 -6.33 -4.23 5.22
N VAL A 141 -6.85 -5.37 4.76
CA VAL A 141 -6.80 -5.82 3.36
C VAL A 141 -8.14 -6.36 2.92
N LEU A 142 -8.19 -6.71 1.63
CA LEU A 142 -9.23 -7.59 1.10
C LEU A 142 -9.21 -8.93 1.84
N ARG A 143 -10.24 -9.21 2.62
CA ARG A 143 -10.35 -10.46 3.40
C ARG A 143 -10.71 -11.61 2.48
N VAL A 144 -10.06 -12.76 2.62
CA VAL A 144 -10.54 -14.01 2.00
C VAL A 144 -11.83 -14.39 2.70
N HIS A 145 -12.91 -14.56 1.93
CA HIS A 145 -14.16 -15.08 2.49
C HIS A 145 -13.94 -16.47 3.09
N GLU A 146 -14.20 -16.61 4.39
CA GLU A 146 -14.16 -17.87 5.13
C GLU A 146 -15.26 -18.84 4.64
N TYR A 147 -15.07 -20.14 4.88
CA TYR A 147 -16.07 -21.14 4.52
C TYR A 147 -17.38 -20.84 5.28
N GLY A 148 -18.51 -20.76 4.58
CA GLY A 148 -19.80 -20.40 5.19
C GLY A 148 -20.14 -18.91 5.16
N TYR A 149 -19.40 -18.09 4.42
CA TYR A 149 -19.46 -16.61 4.28
C TYR A 149 -20.83 -15.90 4.20
N ASN A 150 -21.93 -16.63 4.04
CA ASN A 150 -23.28 -16.08 4.12
C ASN A 150 -23.53 -15.34 5.45
N TRP A 151 -22.86 -15.74 6.54
CA TRP A 151 -23.00 -15.14 7.86
C TRP A 151 -22.71 -13.62 7.92
N ALA A 152 -21.75 -13.10 7.14
CA ALA A 152 -21.45 -11.67 7.14
C ALA A 152 -22.57 -10.84 6.49
N TRP A 153 -23.22 -11.41 5.48
CA TRP A 153 -24.41 -10.82 4.87
C TRP A 153 -25.64 -11.00 5.76
N GLU A 154 -25.78 -12.13 6.45
CA GLU A 154 -26.83 -12.35 7.46
C GLU A 154 -26.69 -11.38 8.64
N GLN A 155 -25.47 -11.12 9.13
CA GLN A 155 -25.23 -10.09 10.16
C GLN A 155 -25.62 -8.69 9.68
N LEU A 156 -25.33 -8.36 8.41
CA LEU A 156 -25.80 -7.10 7.82
C LEU A 156 -27.33 -7.08 7.78
N GLN A 157 -27.96 -8.18 7.37
CA GLN A 157 -29.41 -8.35 7.32
C GLN A 157 -30.06 -8.07 8.68
N ASP A 158 -29.54 -8.72 9.73
CA ASP A 158 -30.02 -8.59 11.11
C ASP A 158 -29.78 -7.18 11.67
N SER A 159 -28.58 -6.62 11.46
CA SER A 159 -28.19 -5.32 12.01
C SER A 159 -28.96 -4.16 11.37
N GLU A 160 -29.26 -4.26 10.07
CA GLU A 160 -30.00 -3.26 9.31
C GLU A 160 -31.51 -3.54 9.26
N GLN A 161 -31.96 -4.69 9.77
CA GLN A 161 -33.35 -5.14 9.74
C GLN A 161 -33.95 -5.13 8.33
N VAL A 162 -33.17 -5.62 7.37
CA VAL A 162 -33.56 -5.72 5.96
C VAL A 162 -33.87 -7.17 5.61
N ASP A 163 -34.61 -7.40 4.54
CA ASP A 163 -34.78 -8.74 3.97
C ASP A 163 -34.27 -8.71 2.54
N PHE A 164 -33.39 -9.64 2.17
CA PHE A 164 -32.84 -9.70 0.82
C PHE A 164 -33.88 -10.22 -0.17
N THR A 165 -34.06 -9.53 -1.29
CA THR A 165 -34.85 -10.04 -2.41
C THR A 165 -34.05 -11.04 -3.25
N GLU A 166 -34.70 -11.74 -4.18
CA GLU A 166 -33.98 -12.60 -5.14
C GLU A 166 -32.99 -11.80 -5.98
N GLU A 167 -33.35 -10.58 -6.40
CA GLU A 167 -32.45 -9.68 -7.13
C GLU A 167 -31.25 -9.22 -6.28
N ASP A 168 -31.45 -8.96 -4.99
CA ASP A 168 -30.35 -8.62 -4.08
C ASP A 168 -29.35 -9.78 -3.97
N MET A 169 -29.85 -11.02 -3.90
CA MET A 169 -29.00 -12.22 -3.84
C MET A 169 -28.14 -12.38 -5.10
N ASP A 170 -28.69 -12.10 -6.29
CA ASP A 170 -27.92 -12.11 -7.54
C ASP A 170 -26.80 -11.05 -7.52
N ILE A 171 -27.09 -9.85 -7.02
CA ILE A 171 -26.10 -8.77 -6.86
C ILE A 171 -25.01 -9.19 -5.87
N ILE A 172 -25.39 -9.72 -4.71
CA ILE A 172 -24.46 -10.21 -3.67
C ILE A 172 -23.54 -11.29 -4.23
N HIS A 173 -24.08 -12.29 -4.94
CA HIS A 173 -23.29 -13.36 -5.54
C HIS A 173 -22.29 -12.83 -6.58
N LYS A 174 -22.72 -11.88 -7.41
CA LYS A 174 -21.85 -11.23 -8.39
C LYS A 174 -20.71 -10.46 -7.73
N VAL A 175 -21.00 -9.71 -6.67
CA VAL A 175 -19.97 -8.97 -5.92
C VAL A 175 -19.00 -9.92 -5.22
N ASN A 176 -19.49 -10.95 -4.53
CA ASN A 176 -18.65 -11.93 -3.84
C ASN A 176 -17.72 -12.67 -4.82
N THR A 177 -18.22 -12.99 -6.02
CA THR A 177 -17.41 -13.60 -7.09
C THR A 177 -16.30 -12.66 -7.55
N ALA A 178 -16.64 -11.41 -7.87
CA ALA A 178 -15.65 -10.42 -8.28
C ALA A 178 -14.61 -10.15 -7.18
N HIS A 179 -15.03 -10.13 -5.92
CA HIS A 179 -14.11 -9.98 -4.79
C HIS A 179 -13.13 -11.15 -4.70
N ALA A 180 -13.63 -12.38 -4.78
CA ALA A 180 -12.80 -13.57 -4.75
C ALA A 180 -11.72 -13.55 -5.86
N GLU A 181 -12.05 -13.07 -7.06
CA GLU A 181 -11.07 -12.86 -8.13
C GLU A 181 -10.00 -11.83 -7.76
N VAL A 182 -10.40 -10.69 -7.18
CA VAL A 182 -9.48 -9.64 -6.77
C VAL A 182 -8.56 -10.12 -5.63
N VAL A 183 -9.10 -10.81 -4.63
CA VAL A 183 -8.31 -11.40 -3.53
C VAL A 183 -7.26 -12.38 -4.04
N ARG A 184 -7.63 -13.21 -5.03
CA ARG A 184 -6.72 -14.20 -5.63
C ARG A 184 -5.64 -13.58 -6.51
N ALA A 185 -5.83 -12.36 -7.02
CA ALA A 185 -4.82 -11.70 -7.84
C ALA A 185 -3.49 -11.53 -7.09
N ALA A 186 -2.35 -11.73 -7.77
CA ALA A 186 -1.02 -11.70 -7.15
C ALA A 186 -0.71 -10.44 -6.32
N ASP A 187 -1.29 -9.29 -6.66
CA ASP A 187 -1.08 -8.04 -5.92
C ASP A 187 -1.70 -8.06 -4.52
N ASN A 188 -2.74 -8.87 -4.31
CA ASN A 188 -3.43 -9.03 -3.03
C ASN A 188 -3.04 -10.34 -2.33
N SER A 189 -2.69 -11.40 -3.08
CA SER A 189 -2.31 -12.67 -2.46
C SER A 189 -0.89 -12.70 -1.88
N PHE A 190 -0.03 -11.73 -2.21
CA PHE A 190 1.35 -11.70 -1.72
C PHE A 190 1.49 -11.57 -0.19
N ILE A 191 0.49 -11.03 0.53
CA ILE A 191 0.49 -11.00 2.00
C ILE A 191 0.51 -12.42 2.58
N TYR A 192 -0.26 -13.34 2.01
CA TYR A 192 -0.38 -14.72 2.49
C TYR A 192 0.88 -15.57 2.25
N THR A 193 1.88 -15.05 1.54
CA THR A 193 3.17 -15.72 1.28
C THR A 193 4.29 -15.26 2.23
N GLY A 194 4.02 -14.29 3.11
CA GLY A 194 5.05 -13.61 3.91
C GLY A 194 6.00 -12.70 3.10
N ALA A 195 5.70 -12.47 1.82
CA ALA A 195 6.40 -11.48 1.00
C ALA A 195 6.19 -10.04 1.52
N TYR A 196 5.05 -9.77 2.16
CA TYR A 196 4.79 -8.48 2.81
C TYR A 196 5.81 -8.17 3.90
N ARG A 197 5.97 -9.07 4.89
CA ARG A 197 7.03 -8.99 5.91
C ARG A 197 8.41 -8.78 5.29
N THR A 198 8.72 -9.53 4.25
CA THR A 198 9.99 -9.41 3.51
C THR A 198 10.19 -8.00 2.95
N MET A 199 9.17 -7.41 2.34
CA MET A 199 9.23 -6.04 1.83
C MET A 199 9.33 -5.00 2.95
N LEU A 200 8.63 -5.20 4.06
CA LEU A 200 8.75 -4.32 5.24
C LEU A 200 10.18 -4.35 5.79
N CYS A 201 10.79 -5.53 5.96
CA CYS A 201 12.19 -5.68 6.38
C CYS A 201 13.12 -4.82 5.51
N LEU A 202 12.95 -4.90 4.18
CA LEU A 202 13.74 -4.12 3.24
C LEU A 202 13.51 -2.62 3.42
N ILE A 203 12.25 -2.17 3.41
CA ILE A 203 11.90 -0.76 3.57
C ILE A 203 12.51 -0.20 4.87
N PHE A 204 12.35 -0.89 6.00
CA PHE A 204 12.89 -0.45 7.29
C PHE A 204 14.42 -0.41 7.30
N LYS A 205 15.09 -1.36 6.63
CA LYS A 205 16.56 -1.31 6.43
C LYS A 205 16.98 -0.12 5.56
N PHE A 206 16.20 0.22 4.54
CA PHE A 206 16.46 1.37 3.68
C PHE A 206 16.12 2.71 4.37
N CYS A 207 15.38 2.72 5.48
CA CYS A 207 14.99 3.94 6.21
C CYS A 207 15.68 4.02 7.59
N PRO A 208 16.99 4.33 7.67
CA PRO A 208 17.77 4.29 8.91
C PRO A 208 17.30 5.26 10.00
N ASN A 209 16.56 6.31 9.65
CA ASN A 209 16.04 7.31 10.58
C ASN A 209 14.55 7.14 10.90
N LEU A 210 13.92 6.06 10.43
CA LEU A 210 12.53 5.73 10.76
C LEU A 210 12.40 5.61 12.29
N ALA A 211 11.62 6.48 12.90
CA ALA A 211 11.45 6.59 14.34
C ALA A 211 10.08 6.08 14.80
N SER A 212 9.04 6.18 13.96
CA SER A 212 7.73 5.60 14.27
C SER A 212 7.04 4.93 13.10
N VAL A 213 6.21 3.94 13.43
CA VAL A 213 5.29 3.29 12.51
C VAL A 213 3.88 3.38 13.09
N ARG A 214 2.93 3.83 12.27
CA ARG A 214 1.51 3.95 12.61
C ARG A 214 0.72 2.90 11.85
N PRO A 215 0.26 1.83 12.50
CA PRO A 215 -0.76 0.99 11.91
C PRO A 215 -2.06 1.78 11.73
N ARG A 216 -2.82 1.44 10.70
CA ARG A 216 -4.13 2.04 10.41
C ARG A 216 -5.07 0.95 9.92
N GLN A 217 -6.19 0.78 10.62
CA GLN A 217 -7.27 -0.12 10.22
C GLN A 217 -8.17 0.58 9.19
N ASN A 218 -8.62 1.80 9.48
CA ASN A 218 -9.64 2.44 8.66
C ASN A 218 -9.18 2.96 7.29
N LEU A 219 -9.93 2.54 6.28
CA LEU A 219 -10.19 3.32 5.09
C LEU A 219 -11.11 4.50 5.41
N LEU A 220 -10.54 5.56 5.99
CA LEU A 220 -11.29 6.69 6.58
C LEU A 220 -12.44 7.30 5.76
N ASP A 221 -12.58 7.06 4.44
CA ASP A 221 -13.71 7.56 3.65
C ASP A 221 -14.03 6.68 2.42
N GLY A 222 -14.00 5.35 2.57
CA GLY A 222 -14.49 4.42 1.55
C GLY A 222 -13.49 3.35 1.12
N HIS A 223 -14.02 2.34 0.41
CA HIS A 223 -13.32 1.13 -0.06
C HIS A 223 -11.85 1.35 -0.49
N ALA A 224 -10.97 0.40 -0.15
CA ALA A 224 -9.54 0.51 -0.43
C ALA A 224 -9.30 0.82 -1.89
N ASN A 225 -8.34 1.72 -2.16
CA ASN A 225 -7.87 1.99 -3.51
C ASN A 225 -7.57 0.66 -4.24
N GLY A 226 -8.47 0.27 -5.14
CA GLY A 226 -8.43 -0.99 -5.89
C GLY A 226 -9.48 -2.07 -5.54
N TRP A 227 -10.55 -1.78 -4.81
CA TRP A 227 -11.77 -2.61 -4.73
C TRP A 227 -12.85 -2.17 -5.75
N ILE A 228 -13.74 -3.11 -6.10
CA ILE A 228 -14.89 -3.08 -7.04
C ILE A 228 -15.62 -1.74 -7.12
N ASP A 229 -16.12 -1.48 -8.34
CA ASP A 229 -17.13 -0.48 -8.67
C ASP A 229 -18.26 -0.45 -7.63
N THR A 230 -18.13 0.48 -6.69
CA THR A 230 -19.08 0.66 -5.59
C THR A 230 -20.47 1.06 -6.10
N ALA A 231 -20.61 1.36 -7.40
CA ALA A 231 -21.89 1.57 -8.04
C ALA A 231 -22.78 0.32 -7.97
N VAL A 232 -22.22 -0.89 -8.03
CA VAL A 232 -23.02 -2.14 -8.00
C VAL A 232 -23.78 -2.27 -6.67
N PHE A 233 -23.21 -1.80 -5.55
CA PHE A 233 -23.92 -1.80 -4.27
C PHE A 233 -25.15 -0.92 -4.27
N LYS A 234 -25.20 0.12 -5.12
CA LYS A 234 -26.35 1.01 -5.25
C LYS A 234 -27.55 0.33 -5.90
N GLU A 235 -27.36 -0.84 -6.48
CA GLU A 235 -28.42 -1.65 -7.06
C GLU A 235 -29.15 -2.50 -6.01
N LEU A 236 -28.59 -2.65 -4.80
CA LEU A 236 -29.26 -3.35 -3.70
C LEU A 236 -30.52 -2.57 -3.28
N SER A 237 -31.62 -3.28 -3.08
CA SER A 237 -32.94 -2.74 -2.73
C SER A 237 -32.92 -1.92 -1.43
N PHE A 238 -32.01 -2.27 -0.52
CA PHE A 238 -31.82 -1.67 0.80
C PHE A 238 -30.60 -0.73 0.88
N TYR A 239 -29.97 -0.40 -0.25
CA TYR A 239 -28.79 0.46 -0.24
C TYR A 239 -29.07 1.84 0.36
N LYS A 240 -28.16 2.29 1.23
CA LYS A 240 -28.10 3.67 1.73
C LYS A 240 -26.65 4.17 1.77
N PRO A 241 -26.41 5.48 1.59
CA PRO A 241 -25.08 6.05 1.85
C PRO A 241 -24.62 5.71 3.27
N GLY A 242 -23.40 5.16 3.38
CA GLY A 242 -22.84 4.76 4.68
C GLY A 242 -23.24 3.36 5.16
N LEU A 243 -23.85 2.53 4.30
CA LEU A 243 -24.07 1.11 4.60
C LEU A 243 -22.74 0.43 5.00
N PRO A 244 -22.65 -0.27 6.16
CA PRO A 244 -21.41 -0.79 6.71
C PRO A 244 -20.97 -2.07 6.00
N LEU A 245 -20.55 -1.95 4.73
CA LEU A 245 -20.05 -3.07 3.93
C LEU A 245 -18.58 -3.40 4.18
N ASN A 246 -17.89 -2.60 5.01
CA ASN A 246 -16.46 -2.76 5.20
C ASN A 246 -16.12 -4.10 5.87
N ASP A 247 -16.86 -4.50 6.90
CA ASP A 247 -16.58 -5.72 7.67
C ASP A 247 -16.81 -7.00 6.85
N ILE A 248 -17.57 -6.90 5.76
CA ILE A 248 -17.78 -7.98 4.79
C ILE A 248 -16.54 -8.17 3.90
N PHE A 249 -15.80 -7.10 3.66
CA PHE A 249 -14.89 -7.06 2.52
C PHE A 249 -13.45 -6.86 2.96
N TYR A 250 -13.28 -6.24 4.11
CA TYR A 250 -12.02 -5.89 4.70
C TYR A 250 -11.89 -6.52 6.07
N GLY A 251 -10.63 -6.73 6.44
CA GLY A 251 -10.27 -7.18 7.76
C GLY A 251 -8.76 -7.20 7.88
N GLU A 252 -8.30 -7.42 9.11
CA GLU A 252 -6.93 -7.80 9.33
C GLU A 252 -6.66 -9.13 8.61
N TYR A 253 -5.50 -9.24 7.95
CA TYR A 253 -5.11 -10.51 7.36
C TYR A 253 -4.46 -11.42 8.39
N GLN A 254 -4.77 -12.70 8.24
CA GLN A 254 -4.11 -13.80 8.88
C GLN A 254 -3.69 -14.80 7.81
N TYR A 255 -2.57 -15.48 7.98
CA TYR A 255 -2.15 -16.52 7.06
C TYR A 255 -1.32 -17.60 7.72
N ASP A 256 -1.55 -18.82 7.27
CA ASP A 256 -0.73 -19.99 7.53
C ASP A 256 0.53 -19.95 6.67
N THR A 257 1.70 -20.08 7.29
CA THR A 257 2.99 -20.12 6.57
C THR A 257 3.23 -21.39 5.75
N VAL A 258 2.51 -22.47 6.02
CA VAL A 258 2.57 -23.75 5.32
C VAL A 258 1.60 -23.75 4.14
N HIS A 259 0.36 -23.30 4.36
CA HIS A 259 -0.70 -23.35 3.36
C HIS A 259 -0.93 -22.05 2.58
N GLU A 260 -0.26 -20.96 2.98
CA GLU A 260 -0.37 -19.63 2.39
C GLU A 260 -1.83 -19.13 2.30
N ARG A 261 -2.62 -19.45 3.34
CA ARG A 261 -4.04 -19.07 3.47
C ARG A 261 -4.47 -19.08 4.93
N VAL A 262 -5.62 -18.49 5.22
CA VAL A 262 -6.28 -18.65 6.53
C VAL A 262 -6.66 -20.12 6.71
N THR A 263 -6.26 -20.71 7.84
CA THR A 263 -6.61 -22.09 8.24
C THR A 263 -7.10 -22.18 9.68
N GLU A 264 -7.10 -21.05 10.39
CA GLU A 264 -7.74 -20.88 11.69
C GLU A 264 -8.78 -19.78 11.56
N TYR A 265 -10.01 -20.07 11.98
CA TYR A 265 -11.11 -19.11 11.96
C TYR A 265 -11.91 -19.23 13.26
N ILE A 266 -12.56 -18.13 13.64
CA ILE A 266 -13.43 -18.08 14.81
C ILE A 266 -14.85 -18.31 14.31
N ASP A 267 -15.53 -19.30 14.87
CA ASP A 267 -16.92 -19.61 14.52
C ASP A 267 -17.91 -18.63 15.15
N GLU A 268 -19.20 -18.83 14.87
CA GLU A 268 -20.28 -18.00 15.40
C GLU A 268 -20.42 -18.06 16.94
N PHE A 269 -19.77 -19.01 17.61
CA PHE A 269 -19.78 -19.18 19.06
C PHE A 269 -18.51 -18.64 19.73
N GLY A 270 -17.54 -18.16 18.96
CA GLY A 270 -16.25 -17.68 19.45
C GLY A 270 -15.21 -18.79 19.60
N ASP A 271 -15.51 -20.02 19.17
CA ASP A 271 -14.58 -21.12 19.21
C ASP A 271 -13.64 -21.07 18.00
N THR A 272 -12.34 -21.30 18.25
CA THR A 272 -11.34 -21.34 17.19
C THR A 272 -11.37 -22.71 16.52
N ILE A 273 -11.69 -22.73 15.23
CA ILE A 273 -11.63 -23.92 14.39
C ILE A 273 -10.32 -23.89 13.60
N THR A 274 -9.47 -24.87 13.85
CA THR A 274 -8.20 -25.06 13.15
C THR A 274 -8.31 -26.22 12.17
N GLU A 275 -8.00 -25.96 10.89
CA GLU A 275 -8.00 -27.01 9.88
C GLU A 275 -6.91 -28.07 10.14
N PRO A 276 -7.15 -29.35 9.79
CA PRO A 276 -6.15 -30.40 9.97
C PRO A 276 -4.84 -30.09 9.23
N GLY A 277 -3.74 -30.07 9.98
CA GLY A 277 -2.40 -29.81 9.44
C GLY A 277 -2.02 -28.33 9.36
N ALA A 278 -2.85 -27.41 9.87
CA ALA A 278 -2.54 -25.99 9.93
C ALA A 278 -1.15 -25.73 10.54
N GLY A 279 -0.39 -24.87 9.86
CA GLY A 279 0.88 -24.34 10.34
C GLY A 279 0.70 -23.09 11.22
N PRO A 280 1.81 -22.46 11.64
CA PRO A 280 1.76 -21.21 12.39
C PRO A 280 1.05 -20.12 11.61
N GLN A 281 0.09 -19.47 12.26
CA GLN A 281 -0.60 -18.31 11.73
C GLN A 281 0.21 -17.04 11.98
N TYR A 282 0.19 -16.13 11.02
CA TYR A 282 0.77 -14.80 11.12
C TYR A 282 -0.27 -13.73 10.84
N THR A 283 -0.29 -12.72 11.70
CA THR A 283 -1.11 -11.51 11.61
C THR A 283 -0.30 -10.32 11.10
N PHE A 284 -0.97 -9.19 10.82
CA PHE A 284 -0.29 -7.95 10.47
C PHE A 284 0.71 -7.52 11.56
N VAL A 285 0.30 -7.59 12.82
CA VAL A 285 1.14 -7.17 13.96
C VAL A 285 2.40 -8.03 14.04
N GLU A 286 2.28 -9.35 13.87
CA GLU A 286 3.42 -10.25 13.91
C GLU A 286 4.39 -10.04 12.74
N ASP A 287 3.87 -9.79 11.55
CA ASP A 287 4.69 -9.43 10.39
C ASP A 287 5.43 -8.10 10.59
N LEU A 288 4.76 -7.09 11.14
CA LEU A 288 5.36 -5.80 11.49
C LEU A 288 6.47 -5.96 12.54
N MET A 289 6.17 -6.65 13.64
CA MET A 289 7.12 -6.88 14.73
C MET A 289 8.33 -7.66 14.26
N THR A 290 8.11 -8.72 13.49
CA THR A 290 9.20 -9.53 12.91
C THR A 290 10.05 -8.68 11.98
N ALA A 291 9.44 -7.82 11.16
CA ALA A 291 10.17 -6.95 10.25
C ALA A 291 11.04 -5.93 11.00
N ILE A 292 10.53 -5.32 12.07
CA ILE A 292 11.30 -4.41 12.93
C ILE A 292 12.45 -5.16 13.61
N LEU A 293 12.17 -6.33 14.18
CA LEU A 293 13.17 -7.18 14.83
C LEU A 293 14.32 -7.52 13.89
N PHE A 294 14.01 -7.87 12.63
CA PHE A 294 15.00 -8.18 11.59
C PHE A 294 15.94 -7.02 11.23
N THR A 295 15.58 -5.80 11.60
CA THR A 295 16.44 -4.63 11.41
C THR A 295 17.39 -4.39 12.59
N GLY A 296 17.19 -5.07 13.73
CA GLY A 296 17.92 -4.82 14.97
C GLY A 296 17.57 -3.48 15.62
N ARG A 297 16.36 -2.96 15.38
CA ARG A 297 15.92 -1.61 15.79
C ARG A 297 14.63 -1.62 16.61
N LEU A 298 14.33 -2.73 17.29
CA LEU A 298 13.13 -2.86 18.11
C LEU A 298 12.98 -1.72 19.12
N ASP A 299 14.07 -1.32 19.77
CA ASP A 299 14.06 -0.26 20.80
C ASP A 299 14.06 1.15 20.22
N LYS A 300 14.20 1.29 18.89
CA LYS A 300 14.37 2.57 18.19
C LYS A 300 13.14 2.97 17.38
N ILE A 301 12.34 2.00 16.94
CA ILE A 301 11.13 2.24 16.17
C ILE A 301 9.94 2.11 17.11
N LYS A 302 9.27 3.22 17.37
CA LYS A 302 8.03 3.24 18.15
C LYS A 302 6.87 2.77 17.27
N ILE A 303 6.09 1.83 17.76
CA ILE A 303 4.80 1.50 17.15
C ILE A 303 3.77 2.34 17.88
N GLU A 304 3.14 3.26 17.15
CA GLU A 304 2.04 4.04 17.70
C GLU A 304 0.83 3.11 17.88
N GLU A 305 0.10 3.25 18.99
CA GLU A 305 -1.00 2.34 19.33
C GLU A 305 -2.06 2.30 18.22
N LEU A 306 -2.55 1.08 17.95
CA LEU A 306 -3.80 0.90 17.23
C LEU A 306 -4.91 1.44 18.12
N HIS A 307 -5.45 2.60 17.75
CA HIS A 307 -6.77 2.99 18.24
C HIS A 307 -7.80 2.10 17.54
N PHE A 308 -8.17 1.02 18.22
CA PHE A 308 -9.37 0.23 17.93
C PHE A 308 -10.61 1.07 18.24
#